data_AF-A0A8T5IFI9-F1
#
_entry.id   AF-A0A8T5IFI9-F1
#
_cell.length_a   1.000
_cell.length_b   1.000
_cell.length_c   1.000
_cell.angle_alpha   90.00
_cell.angle_beta   90.00
_cell.angle_gamma   90.00
#
_symmetry.space_group_name_H-M   'P 1'
#
loop_
_entity.id
_entity.type
_entity.pdbx_description
1 polymer ?
#
loop_
_entity_poly.entity_id
_entity_poly.type
_entity_poly.pdbx_seq_one_letter_code
_entity_poly.pdbx_strand_id
1 'polypeptide(L)'
;MVVLLIDHNALQELLSMTTTDLIGRLESSTLARPIADPEMERQFDIDAGAEILDFLESGELKSPEGMLLLARWSAIGEWEAWEGRTFIYIETLLGREVGHVDELYNPEIWFELIDNISGFTKKEYSNAVVMDWMQRREKLGESLDEKSDPHILPTMEAHQRNAEGLFHVLQMAKKEGISLLLGREHMTAGKWMLDGKKLKDVEN
;
A
#
# COMPACT_ATOMS: atom_id res chain seq x y z
N MET A 1 5.83 -4.13 -3.74
CA MET A 1 4.95 -4.20 -2.56
C MET A 1 3.98 -3.05 -2.67
N VAL A 2 2.71 -3.33 -2.41
CA VAL A 2 1.60 -2.38 -2.51
C VAL A 2 0.91 -2.30 -1.15
N VAL A 3 0.59 -1.08 -0.74
CA VAL A 3 -0.22 -0.78 0.44
C VAL A 3 -1.31 0.18 0.04
N LEU A 4 -2.58 -0.21 0.22
CA LEU A 4 -3.73 0.65 -0.01
C LEU A 4 -4.27 1.17 1.32
N LEU A 5 -4.58 2.46 1.34
CA LEU A 5 -5.41 3.07 2.37
C LEU A 5 -6.87 2.93 1.94
N ILE A 6 -7.64 2.16 2.70
CA ILE A 6 -9.02 1.83 2.39
C ILE A 6 -9.95 2.65 3.27
N ASP A 7 -10.93 3.34 2.66
CA ASP A 7 -12.05 3.90 3.41
C ASP A 7 -12.97 2.75 3.84
N HIS A 8 -13.03 2.51 5.15
CA HIS A 8 -13.77 1.39 5.73
C HIS A 8 -15.25 1.46 5.39
N ASN A 9 -15.86 2.65 5.49
CA ASN A 9 -17.30 2.82 5.27
C ASN A 9 -17.64 2.61 3.79
N ALA A 10 -16.82 3.13 2.88
CA ALA A 10 -16.98 2.91 1.45
C ALA A 10 -16.89 1.42 1.10
N LEU A 11 -15.91 0.69 1.66
CA LEU A 11 -15.80 -0.76 1.45
C LEU A 11 -17.03 -1.51 1.98
N GLN A 12 -17.51 -1.18 3.18
CA GLN A 12 -18.70 -1.81 3.76
C GLN A 12 -19.96 -1.53 2.95
N GLU A 13 -20.13 -0.31 2.42
CA GLU A 13 -21.24 0.02 1.53
C GLU A 13 -21.23 -0.90 0.29
N LEU A 14 -20.07 -1.06 -0.36
CA LEU A 14 -19.92 -1.92 -1.54
C LEU A 14 -20.22 -3.39 -1.23
N LEU A 15 -19.71 -3.91 -0.12
CA LEU A 15 -19.94 -5.30 0.31
C LEU A 15 -21.41 -5.59 0.62
N SER A 16 -22.19 -4.56 0.96
CA SER A 16 -23.63 -4.67 1.21
C SER A 16 -24.49 -4.64 -0.06
N MET A 17 -23.93 -4.26 -1.21
CA MET A 17 -24.67 -4.17 -2.47
C MET A 17 -24.90 -5.54 -3.10
N THR A 18 -25.99 -5.67 -3.86
CA THR A 18 -26.14 -6.80 -4.78
C THR A 18 -25.26 -6.58 -6.02
N THR A 19 -24.84 -7.68 -6.67
CA THR A 19 -24.08 -7.60 -7.93
C THR A 19 -24.82 -6.76 -8.98
N THR A 20 -26.15 -6.91 -9.08
CA THR A 20 -26.98 -6.15 -10.03
C THR A 20 -26.98 -4.65 -9.73
N ASP A 21 -27.10 -4.26 -8.45
CA ASP A 21 -27.06 -2.85 -8.06
C ASP A 21 -25.69 -2.23 -8.33
N LEU A 22 -24.61 -2.97 -8.02
CA LEU A 22 -23.24 -2.51 -8.24
C LEU A 22 -22.98 -2.25 -9.73
N ILE A 23 -23.32 -3.19 -10.61
CA ILE A 23 -23.20 -3.04 -12.06
C ILE A 23 -23.99 -1.80 -12.53
N GLY A 24 -25.26 -1.70 -12.15
CA GLY A 24 -26.10 -0.57 -12.57
C GLY A 24 -25.56 0.79 -12.14
N ARG A 25 -24.95 0.90 -10.96
CA ARG A 25 -24.33 2.14 -10.49
C ARG A 25 -23.00 2.46 -11.18
N LEU A 26 -22.20 1.45 -11.52
CA LEU A 26 -20.96 1.62 -12.27
C LEU A 26 -21.25 2.08 -13.71
N GLU A 27 -22.16 1.41 -14.42
CA GLU A 27 -22.53 1.76 -15.79
C GLU A 27 -23.17 3.15 -15.92
N SER A 28 -23.90 3.58 -14.89
CA SER A 28 -24.51 4.92 -14.85
C SER A 28 -23.59 6.00 -14.27
N SER A 29 -22.36 5.66 -13.88
CA SER A 29 -21.42 6.56 -13.21
C SER A 29 -21.99 7.23 -11.95
N THR A 30 -22.85 6.51 -11.21
CA THR A 30 -23.49 7.00 -9.98
C THR A 30 -22.87 6.43 -8.71
N LEU A 31 -21.99 5.42 -8.83
CA LEU A 31 -21.21 4.92 -7.70
C LEU A 31 -20.11 5.94 -7.37
N ALA A 32 -20.15 6.52 -6.17
CA ALA A 32 -19.11 7.42 -5.71
C ALA A 32 -17.91 6.62 -5.17
N ARG A 33 -16.71 7.13 -5.43
CA ARG A 33 -15.49 6.72 -4.73
C ARG A 33 -15.25 7.66 -3.55
N PRO A 34 -14.57 7.19 -2.48
CA PRO A 34 -14.15 8.07 -1.40
C PRO A 34 -13.16 9.12 -1.91
N ILE A 35 -13.08 10.25 -1.18
CA ILE A 35 -12.22 11.37 -1.54
C ILE A 35 -10.76 10.91 -1.50
N ALA A 36 -10.04 11.12 -2.60
CA ALA A 36 -8.63 10.77 -2.69
C ALA A 36 -7.79 11.55 -1.69
N ASP A 37 -6.80 10.89 -1.10
CA ASP A 37 -5.81 11.55 -0.26
C ASP A 37 -4.91 12.45 -1.14
N PRO A 38 -4.67 13.72 -0.74
CA PRO A 38 -3.96 14.68 -1.58
C PRO A 38 -2.45 14.41 -1.71
N GLU A 39 -1.85 13.56 -0.86
CA GLU A 39 -0.43 13.21 -0.92
C GLU A 39 -0.18 11.86 -1.59
N MET A 40 -1.23 11.15 -2.03
CA MET A 40 -1.13 9.79 -2.56
C MET A 40 -1.75 9.64 -3.93
N GLU A 41 -1.15 8.75 -4.72
CA GLU A 41 -1.75 8.30 -5.97
C GLU A 41 -2.78 7.20 -5.69
N ARG A 42 -3.71 7.00 -6.62
CA ARG A 42 -4.60 5.84 -6.66
C ARG A 42 -4.99 5.58 -8.11
N GLN A 43 -5.41 4.35 -8.41
CA GLN A 43 -5.99 4.00 -9.71
C GLN A 43 -7.10 4.98 -10.12
N PHE A 44 -7.18 5.33 -11.41
CA PHE A 44 -8.24 6.19 -11.92
C PHE A 44 -9.62 5.55 -11.79
N ASP A 45 -10.63 6.37 -11.57
CA ASP A 45 -12.01 5.92 -11.32
C ASP A 45 -12.57 5.10 -12.51
N ILE A 46 -12.23 5.51 -13.73
CA ILE A 46 -12.67 4.83 -14.97
C ILE A 46 -12.06 3.43 -15.05
N ASP A 47 -10.75 3.31 -14.82
CA ASP A 47 -10.03 2.04 -14.91
C ASP A 47 -10.49 1.06 -13.83
N ALA A 48 -10.60 1.54 -12.58
CA ALA A 48 -11.10 0.73 -11.46
C ALA A 48 -12.52 0.21 -11.72
N GLY A 49 -13.37 1.02 -12.35
CA GLY A 49 -14.76 0.67 -12.66
C GLY A 49 -14.86 -0.35 -13.79
N ALA A 50 -14.06 -0.16 -14.84
CA ALA A 50 -13.97 -1.10 -15.95
C ALA A 50 -13.49 -2.49 -15.46
N GLU A 51 -12.46 -2.54 -14.63
CA GLU A 51 -11.95 -3.81 -14.08
C GLU A 51 -13.02 -4.56 -13.25
N ILE A 52 -13.86 -3.85 -12.49
CA ILE A 52 -14.97 -4.46 -11.75
C ILE A 52 -16.02 -5.01 -12.71
N LEU A 53 -16.44 -4.22 -13.72
CA LEU A 53 -17.45 -4.65 -14.69
C LEU A 53 -16.97 -5.87 -15.47
N ASP A 54 -15.74 -5.85 -15.98
CA ASP A 54 -15.12 -6.94 -16.71
C ASP A 54 -15.03 -8.21 -15.85
N PHE A 55 -14.67 -8.08 -14.58
CA PHE A 55 -14.62 -9.22 -13.65
C PHE A 55 -16.01 -9.83 -13.42
N LEU A 56 -17.04 -9.00 -13.25
CA LEU A 56 -18.39 -9.45 -12.94
C LEU A 56 -19.12 -10.15 -14.10
N GLU A 57 -18.57 -10.14 -15.31
CA GLU A 57 -19.08 -10.94 -16.43
C GLU A 57 -19.01 -12.46 -16.15
N SER A 58 -18.05 -12.90 -15.34
CA SER A 58 -17.83 -14.32 -15.05
C SER A 58 -17.41 -14.63 -13.60
N GLY A 59 -17.03 -13.61 -12.84
CA GLY A 59 -16.59 -13.70 -11.45
C GLY A 59 -17.71 -13.53 -10.43
N GLU A 60 -17.38 -13.85 -9.18
CA GLU A 60 -18.27 -13.67 -8.04
C GLU A 60 -17.78 -12.52 -7.17
N LEU A 61 -18.65 -11.56 -6.86
CA LEU A 61 -18.31 -10.37 -6.07
C LEU A 61 -17.70 -10.72 -4.69
N LYS A 62 -18.17 -11.82 -4.09
CA LYS A 62 -17.72 -12.32 -2.78
C LYS A 62 -16.46 -13.19 -2.85
N SER A 63 -15.91 -13.43 -4.04
CA SER A 63 -14.61 -14.11 -4.15
C SER A 63 -13.48 -13.17 -3.69
N PRO A 64 -12.30 -13.70 -3.34
CA PRO A 64 -11.16 -12.86 -2.98
C PRO A 64 -10.80 -11.84 -4.06
N GLU A 65 -10.92 -12.20 -5.34
CA GLU A 65 -10.69 -11.32 -6.49
C GLU A 65 -11.71 -10.17 -6.52
N GLY A 66 -13.00 -10.48 -6.33
CA GLY A 66 -14.05 -9.47 -6.22
C GLY A 66 -13.82 -8.52 -5.04
N MET A 67 -13.44 -9.06 -3.88
CA MET A 67 -13.11 -8.27 -2.70
C MET A 67 -11.90 -7.35 -2.92
N LEU A 68 -10.87 -7.80 -3.64
CA LEU A 68 -9.71 -6.97 -3.95
C LEU A 68 -10.09 -5.79 -4.87
N LEU A 69 -10.95 -6.04 -5.87
CA LEU A 69 -11.44 -4.99 -6.76
C LEU A 69 -12.32 -3.97 -6.01
N LEU A 70 -13.20 -4.44 -5.13
CA LEU A 70 -13.97 -3.56 -4.24
C LEU A 70 -13.07 -2.75 -3.31
N ALA A 71 -12.04 -3.37 -2.75
CA ALA A 71 -11.07 -2.68 -1.91
C ALA A 71 -10.36 -1.56 -2.71
N ARG A 72 -9.90 -1.84 -3.94
CA ARG A 72 -9.32 -0.82 -4.84
C ARG A 72 -10.30 0.31 -5.14
N TRP A 73 -11.58 0.01 -5.36
CA TRP A 73 -12.61 1.05 -5.53
C TRP A 73 -12.73 1.96 -4.30
N SER A 74 -12.73 1.36 -3.10
CA SER A 74 -12.77 2.06 -1.82
C SER A 74 -11.43 2.67 -1.37
N ALA A 75 -10.37 2.56 -2.16
CA ALA A 75 -9.07 3.11 -1.79
C ALA A 75 -9.04 4.64 -1.93
N ILE A 76 -8.49 5.32 -0.92
CA ILE A 76 -8.21 6.76 -0.95
C ILE A 76 -6.78 7.06 -1.43
N GLY A 77 -5.87 6.09 -1.36
CA GLY A 77 -4.48 6.23 -1.76
C GLY A 77 -3.74 4.89 -1.78
N GLU A 78 -2.65 4.84 -2.53
CA GLU A 78 -1.76 3.70 -2.73
C GLU A 78 -0.30 4.12 -2.56
N TRP A 79 0.44 3.32 -1.79
CA TRP A 79 1.89 3.39 -1.73
C TRP A 79 2.47 2.12 -2.34
N GLU A 80 3.38 2.33 -3.28
CA GLU A 80 4.08 1.24 -3.94
C GLU A 80 5.59 1.46 -3.85
N ALA A 81 6.30 0.39 -3.50
CA ALA A 81 7.74 0.35 -3.60
C ALA A 81 8.23 -1.02 -4.07
N TRP A 82 9.41 -1.03 -4.69
CA TRP A 82 10.15 -2.25 -4.99
C TRP A 82 10.38 -3.05 -3.70
N GLU A 83 10.03 -4.33 -3.70
CA GLU A 83 10.04 -5.19 -2.50
C GLU A 83 11.44 -5.21 -1.83
N GLY A 84 12.51 -5.26 -2.62
CA GLY A 84 13.89 -5.18 -2.10
C GLY A 84 14.25 -3.84 -1.44
N ARG A 85 13.63 -2.73 -1.85
CA ARG A 85 13.82 -1.40 -1.22
C ARG A 85 12.99 -1.26 0.05
N THR A 86 11.84 -1.94 0.13
CA THR A 86 10.98 -1.93 1.31
C THR A 86 11.71 -2.37 2.57
N PHE A 87 12.63 -3.33 2.48
CA PHE A 87 13.47 -3.74 3.61
C PHE A 87 14.18 -2.55 4.25
N ILE A 88 14.80 -1.67 3.45
CA ILE A 88 15.51 -0.49 3.98
C ILE A 88 14.55 0.39 4.78
N TYR A 89 13.34 0.61 4.27
CA TYR A 89 12.36 1.49 4.89
C TYR A 89 11.84 0.93 6.21
N ILE A 90 11.45 -0.35 6.18
CA ILE A 90 10.89 -1.06 7.34
C ILE A 90 11.97 -1.26 8.41
N GLU A 91 13.15 -1.76 8.04
CA GLU A 91 14.24 -2.02 8.99
C GLU A 91 14.78 -0.74 9.63
N THR A 92 14.79 0.39 8.91
CA THR A 92 15.12 1.70 9.48
C THR A 92 14.17 2.07 10.62
N LEU A 93 12.87 1.79 10.45
CA LEU A 93 11.86 2.12 11.46
C LEU A 93 11.81 1.09 12.61
N LEU A 94 12.06 -0.18 12.33
CA LEU A 94 12.10 -1.25 13.33
C LEU A 94 13.41 -1.24 14.14
N GLY A 95 14.50 -0.70 13.59
CA GLY A 95 15.83 -0.77 14.20
C GLY A 95 16.42 -2.19 14.23
N ARG A 96 15.89 -3.11 13.43
CA ARG A 96 16.32 -4.52 13.31
C ARG A 96 16.11 -5.02 11.89
N GLU A 97 16.88 -6.03 11.50
CA GLU A 97 16.73 -6.72 10.21
C GLU A 97 15.44 -7.55 10.17
N VAL A 98 14.84 -7.63 8.98
CA VAL A 98 13.69 -8.49 8.64
C VAL A 98 14.23 -9.66 7.83
N GLY A 99 14.06 -10.89 8.33
CA GLY A 99 14.80 -12.05 7.85
C GLY A 99 14.32 -12.59 6.51
N HIS A 100 13.01 -12.57 6.25
CA HIS A 100 12.42 -13.09 5.03
C HIS A 100 11.37 -12.16 4.42
N VAL A 101 11.22 -12.21 3.10
CA VAL A 101 10.25 -11.38 2.35
C VAL A 101 8.81 -11.58 2.80
N ASP A 102 8.46 -12.78 3.25
CA ASP A 102 7.11 -13.06 3.76
C ASP A 102 6.79 -12.27 5.03
N GLU A 103 7.80 -11.87 5.81
CA GLU A 103 7.61 -11.05 7.00
C GLU A 103 7.13 -9.63 6.66
N LEU A 104 7.42 -9.12 5.45
CA LEU A 104 6.88 -7.82 4.99
C LEU A 104 5.35 -7.83 4.91
N TYR A 105 4.73 -9.01 4.86
CA TYR A 105 3.28 -9.21 4.82
C TYR A 105 2.71 -9.69 6.16
N ASN A 106 3.55 -9.73 7.22
CA ASN A 106 3.12 -10.07 8.57
C ASN A 106 2.44 -8.85 9.24
N PRO A 107 1.19 -8.97 9.70
CA PRO A 107 0.48 -7.84 10.33
C PRO A 107 1.20 -7.26 11.55
N GLU A 108 1.87 -8.12 12.33
CA GLU A 108 2.61 -7.68 13.53
C GLU A 108 3.73 -6.69 13.20
N ILE A 109 4.39 -6.86 12.03
CA ILE A 109 5.39 -5.90 11.56
C ILE A 109 4.73 -4.55 11.32
N TRP A 110 3.57 -4.53 10.68
CA TRP A 110 2.87 -3.28 10.35
C TRP A 110 2.30 -2.57 11.57
N PHE A 111 1.83 -3.29 12.57
CA PHE A 111 1.45 -2.70 13.86
C PHE A 111 2.65 -2.05 14.56
N GLU A 112 3.80 -2.72 14.59
CA GLU A 112 5.04 -2.16 15.15
C GLU A 112 5.49 -0.90 14.38
N LEU A 113 5.38 -0.90 13.04
CA LEU A 113 5.70 0.28 12.22
C LEU A 113 4.77 1.48 12.52
N ILE A 114 3.47 1.23 12.65
CA ILE A 114 2.45 2.27 12.95
C ILE A 114 2.69 2.86 14.35
N ASP A 115 3.12 2.06 15.31
CA ASP A 115 3.47 2.56 16.64
C ASP A 115 4.75 3.41 16.58
N ASN A 116 5.81 2.88 15.96
CA ASN A 116 7.14 3.51 15.91
C ASN A 116 7.16 4.82 15.09
N ILE A 117 6.35 4.95 14.03
CA ILE A 117 6.36 6.15 13.17
C ILE A 117 6.02 7.43 13.94
N SER A 118 5.31 7.30 15.08
CA SER A 118 4.95 8.42 15.96
C SER A 118 6.16 9.10 16.59
N GLY A 119 7.29 8.40 16.68
CA GLY A 119 8.56 8.92 17.20
C GLY A 119 9.33 9.78 16.21
N PHE A 120 8.87 9.90 14.97
CA PHE A 120 9.55 10.63 13.90
C PHE A 120 8.68 11.73 13.32
N THR A 121 9.30 12.81 12.86
CA THR A 121 8.73 13.65 11.81
C THR A 121 8.97 13.03 10.43
N LYS A 122 8.17 13.42 9.43
CA LYS A 122 8.31 12.98 8.03
C LYS A 122 9.76 13.11 7.54
N LYS A 123 10.40 14.25 7.83
CA LYS A 123 11.77 14.57 7.43
C LYS A 123 12.84 13.79 8.21
N GLU A 124 12.63 13.56 9.50
CA GLU A 124 13.56 12.74 10.30
C GLU A 124 13.59 11.30 9.80
N TYR A 125 12.42 10.72 9.54
CA TYR A 125 12.32 9.37 9.01
C TYR A 125 12.92 9.24 7.61
N SER A 126 12.58 10.14 6.67
CA SER A 126 13.11 10.06 5.31
C SER A 126 14.63 10.26 5.26
N ASN A 127 15.18 11.14 6.09
CA ASN A 127 16.63 11.27 6.25
C ASN A 127 17.27 10.02 6.84
N ALA A 128 16.67 9.40 7.87
CA ALA A 128 17.18 8.17 8.47
C ALA A 128 17.27 7.03 7.44
N VAL A 129 16.25 6.89 6.59
CA VAL A 129 16.23 5.91 5.50
C VAL A 129 17.36 6.17 4.49
N VAL A 130 17.55 7.42 4.07
CA VAL A 130 18.63 7.78 3.13
C VAL A 130 19.99 7.45 3.73
N MET A 131 20.20 7.76 5.02
CA MET A 131 21.45 7.44 5.71
C MET A 131 21.68 5.92 5.82
N ASP A 132 20.65 5.13 6.13
CA ASP A 132 20.75 3.66 6.17
C ASP A 132 21.09 3.09 4.79
N TRP A 133 20.43 3.56 3.73
CA TRP A 133 20.74 3.18 2.35
C TRP A 133 22.20 3.49 1.99
N MET A 134 22.71 4.68 2.30
CA MET A 134 24.10 5.06 2.05
C MET A 134 25.07 4.14 2.80
N GLN A 135 24.81 3.83 4.06
CA GLN A 135 25.65 2.94 4.86
C GLN A 135 25.67 1.50 4.30
N ARG A 136 24.53 0.97 3.86
CA ARG A 136 24.46 -0.35 3.22
C ARG A 136 25.27 -0.38 1.93
N ARG A 137 25.19 0.69 1.14
CA ARG A 137 25.93 0.85 -0.10
C ARG A 137 27.45 0.89 0.14
N GLU A 138 27.91 1.69 1.11
CA GLU A 138 29.33 1.72 1.50
C GLU A 138 29.84 0.36 1.99
N LYS A 139 29.05 -0.39 2.76
CA LYS A 139 29.39 -1.75 3.21
C LYS A 139 29.60 -2.74 2.06
N LEU A 140 28.95 -2.49 0.91
CA LEU A 140 29.14 -3.28 -0.32
C LEU A 140 30.35 -2.82 -1.15
N GLY A 141 31.07 -1.79 -0.72
CA GLY A 141 32.20 -1.21 -1.44
C GLY A 141 31.81 -0.32 -2.62
N GLU A 142 30.53 0.07 -2.69
CA GLU A 142 29.99 0.91 -3.76
C GLU A 142 30.29 2.39 -3.53
N SER A 143 30.55 3.14 -4.61
CA SER A 143 30.88 4.56 -4.52
C SER A 143 29.67 5.41 -4.15
N LEU A 144 29.93 6.46 -3.35
CA LEU A 144 29.00 7.55 -3.05
C LEU A 144 29.26 8.83 -3.88
N ASP A 145 30.28 8.80 -4.75
CA ASP A 145 30.61 9.95 -5.60
C ASP A 145 29.74 9.97 -6.86
N GLU A 146 28.98 11.05 -7.04
CA GLU A 146 28.13 11.28 -8.22
C GLU A 146 28.93 11.22 -9.53
N LYS A 147 30.21 11.58 -9.51
CA LYS A 147 31.07 11.45 -10.70
C LYS A 147 31.35 9.99 -11.07
N SER A 148 31.29 9.10 -10.09
CA SER A 148 31.49 7.65 -10.26
C SER A 148 30.19 6.91 -10.55
N ASP A 149 29.06 7.38 -9.99
CA ASP A 149 27.73 6.88 -10.30
C ASP A 149 26.72 8.04 -10.52
N PRO A 150 26.35 8.35 -11.77
CA PRO A 150 25.41 9.44 -12.07
C PRO A 150 23.98 9.15 -11.61
N HIS A 151 23.64 7.92 -11.23
CA HIS A 151 22.30 7.56 -10.74
C HIS A 151 22.16 7.72 -9.22
N ILE A 152 23.23 8.11 -8.51
CA ILE A 152 23.20 8.15 -7.05
C ILE A 152 22.19 9.16 -6.50
N LEU A 153 22.15 10.38 -7.05
CA LEU A 153 21.20 11.40 -6.63
C LEU A 153 19.76 11.01 -6.98
N PRO A 154 19.42 10.58 -8.21
CA PRO A 154 18.08 10.06 -8.51
C PRO A 154 17.65 8.90 -7.60
N THR A 155 18.58 8.02 -7.23
CA THR A 155 18.31 6.88 -6.34
C THR A 155 18.05 7.33 -4.91
N MET A 156 18.87 8.27 -4.40
CA MET A 156 18.67 8.91 -3.10
C MET A 156 17.30 9.59 -3.01
N GLU A 157 16.95 10.39 -4.01
CA GLU A 157 15.66 11.06 -4.08
C GLU A 157 14.50 10.06 -4.15
N ALA A 158 14.67 8.93 -4.85
CA ALA A 158 13.66 7.87 -4.87
C ALA A 158 13.49 7.21 -3.50
N HIS A 159 14.56 7.00 -2.73
CA HIS A 159 14.46 6.52 -1.35
C HIS A 159 13.76 7.55 -0.46
N GLN A 160 14.11 8.83 -0.58
CA GLN A 160 13.46 9.91 0.17
C GLN A 160 11.96 9.95 -0.12
N ARG A 161 11.54 10.02 -1.39
CA ARG A 161 10.11 10.06 -1.76
C ARG A 161 9.34 8.85 -1.25
N ASN A 162 9.89 7.65 -1.40
CA ASN A 162 9.23 6.43 -0.91
C ASN A 162 9.12 6.40 0.62
N ALA A 163 10.15 6.86 1.35
CA ALA A 163 10.09 6.97 2.79
C ALA A 163 9.05 8.01 3.24
N GLU A 164 8.99 9.17 2.59
CA GLU A 164 7.97 10.18 2.88
C GLU A 164 6.55 9.65 2.62
N GLY A 165 6.34 8.90 1.53
CA GLY A 165 5.09 8.22 1.25
C GLY A 165 4.72 7.15 2.28
N LEU A 166 5.67 6.32 2.71
CA LEU A 166 5.43 5.31 3.74
C LEU A 166 5.12 5.95 5.09
N PHE A 167 5.81 7.03 5.45
CA PHE A 167 5.49 7.82 6.64
C PHE A 167 4.03 8.26 6.62
N HIS A 168 3.58 8.83 5.49
CA HIS A 168 2.21 9.30 5.33
C HIS A 168 1.20 8.15 5.46
N VAL A 169 1.42 7.01 4.80
CA VAL A 169 0.59 5.81 4.94
C VAL A 169 0.46 5.37 6.39
N LEU A 170 1.58 5.25 7.11
CA LEU A 170 1.57 4.80 8.50
C LEU A 170 0.86 5.80 9.42
N GLN A 171 0.94 7.12 9.15
CA GLN A 171 0.16 8.13 9.88
C GLN A 171 -1.34 8.05 9.55
N MET A 172 -1.70 7.81 8.29
CA MET A 172 -3.08 7.67 7.85
C MET A 172 -3.75 6.43 8.43
N ALA A 173 -3.01 5.32 8.55
CA ALA A 173 -3.48 4.07 9.16
C ALA A 173 -3.92 4.23 10.62
N LYS A 174 -3.49 5.28 11.30
CA LYS A 174 -3.90 5.58 12.69
C LYS A 174 -5.25 6.28 12.78
N LYS A 175 -5.80 6.77 11.67
CA LYS A 175 -7.08 7.47 11.65
C LYS A 175 -8.23 6.48 11.71
N GLU A 176 -9.25 6.80 12.50
CA GLU A 176 -10.48 6.01 12.53
C GLU A 176 -11.11 5.94 11.13
N GLY A 177 -11.61 4.76 10.77
CA GLY A 177 -12.24 4.52 9.47
C GLY A 177 -11.28 4.26 8.31
N ILE A 178 -9.96 4.21 8.55
CA ILE A 178 -8.97 3.79 7.56
C ILE A 178 -8.49 2.38 7.86
N SER A 179 -8.61 1.50 6.86
CA SER A 179 -8.08 0.14 6.88
C SER A 179 -6.83 0.03 6.00
N LEU A 180 -5.91 -0.87 6.34
CA LEU A 180 -4.73 -1.17 5.53
C LEU A 180 -4.92 -2.46 4.75
N LEU A 181 -4.74 -2.38 3.43
CA LEU A 181 -4.67 -3.56 2.56
C LEU A 181 -3.25 -3.73 2.00
N LEU A 182 -2.62 -4.86 2.29
CA LEU A 182 -1.24 -5.15 1.89
C LEU A 182 -1.15 -6.30 0.88
N GLY A 183 -0.29 -6.13 -0.11
CA GLY A 183 -0.02 -7.18 -1.10
C GLY A 183 1.06 -6.83 -2.10
N ARG A 184 1.05 -7.53 -3.24
CA ARG A 184 1.92 -7.25 -4.39
C ARG A 184 1.22 -7.68 -5.67
N GLU A 185 1.59 -7.08 -6.78
CA GLU A 185 0.95 -7.29 -8.08
C GLU A 185 0.82 -8.78 -8.47
N HIS A 186 1.86 -9.58 -8.28
CA HIS A 186 1.84 -11.01 -8.62
C HIS A 186 1.29 -11.94 -7.50
N MET A 187 0.67 -11.37 -6.46
CA MET A 187 0.05 -12.13 -5.38
C MET A 187 -1.43 -12.36 -5.67
N THR A 188 -1.85 -13.63 -5.59
CA THR A 188 -3.27 -14.01 -5.66
C THR A 188 -4.10 -13.26 -4.63
N ALA A 189 -5.30 -12.82 -5.02
CA ALA A 189 -6.15 -11.95 -4.20
C ALA A 189 -6.39 -12.51 -2.79
N GLY A 190 -6.60 -13.83 -2.66
CA GLY A 190 -6.77 -14.50 -1.36
C GLY A 190 -5.57 -14.46 -0.41
N LYS A 191 -4.42 -13.93 -0.81
CA LYS A 191 -3.25 -13.73 0.05
C LYS A 191 -3.04 -12.26 0.47
N TRP A 192 -3.77 -11.32 -0.13
CA TRP A 192 -3.75 -9.92 0.30
C TRP A 192 -4.31 -9.80 1.70
N MET A 193 -3.74 -8.90 2.50
CA MET A 193 -4.00 -8.78 3.94
C MET A 193 -4.76 -7.49 4.23
N LEU A 194 -6.03 -7.57 4.62
CA LEU A 194 -6.84 -6.45 5.09
C LEU A 194 -6.87 -6.44 6.62
N ASP A 195 -6.34 -5.39 7.25
CA ASP A 195 -6.28 -5.24 8.72
C ASP A 195 -5.80 -6.49 9.45
N GLY A 196 -4.80 -7.15 8.87
CA GLY A 196 -4.20 -8.36 9.43
C GLY A 196 -4.91 -9.68 9.13
N LYS A 197 -5.97 -9.68 8.32
CA LYS A 197 -6.65 -10.90 7.84
C LYS A 197 -6.47 -11.07 6.33
N LYS A 198 -6.27 -12.29 5.86
CA LYS A 198 -6.25 -12.56 4.42
C LYS A 198 -7.63 -12.35 3.84
N LEU A 199 -7.76 -11.80 2.63
CA LEU A 199 -9.06 -11.58 1.98
C LEU A 199 -9.91 -12.85 1.90
N LYS A 200 -9.30 -14.02 1.67
CA LYS A 200 -10.03 -15.30 1.65
C LYS A 200 -10.61 -15.73 3.02
N ASP A 201 -10.10 -15.14 4.09
CA ASP A 201 -10.46 -15.43 5.49
C ASP A 201 -11.31 -14.29 6.10
N VAL A 202 -11.63 -13.25 5.32
CA VAL A 202 -12.58 -12.20 5.72
C VAL A 202 -13.99 -12.76 5.54
N GLU A 203 -14.70 -12.97 6.66
CA GLU A 203 -16.11 -13.40 6.62
C GLU A 203 -16.98 -12.26 6.06
N ASN A 204 -17.80 -12.60 5.07
CA ASN A 204 -18.79 -11.71 4.43
C ASN A 204 -20.17 -11.83 5.09
#